data_AF-A0AAW5UJS9-F1
#
_entry.id   AF-A0AAW5UJS9-F1
#
_cell.length_a   1.000
_cell.length_b   1.000
_cell.length_c   1.000
_cell.angle_alpha   90.00
_cell.angle_beta   90.00
_cell.angle_gamma   90.00
#
_symmetry.space_group_name_H-M   'P 1'
#
loop_
_entity.id
_entity.type
_entity.pdbx_description
1 polymer ?
#
loop_
_entity_poly.entity_id
_entity_poly.type
_entity_poly.pdbx_seq_one_letter_code
_entity_poly.pdbx_strand_id
1 'polypeptide(L)'
;MEVVKFKFYATLLDAYQNYLDSDIIWSKYWGWSENPPHTPEEFKKIQFQSLIDKINRVPFDSEAADKGTAFNEVIDCMVLHRNSENMDIHTIYQEVEEYPYSKRVPVGVEAKLNGRSFCFPIQLVRHYAAYYKGALPQVYIQAVLPTMYGNVMLYGYIDYLMPFCTHDLKTTRQYAVGNYKRHWQHKVYPYALMKNGCDVYDFEYNISEIGKTYYRNYTESYTFNPERDIPLLTQHCEDLIKFLLDNRSLITDKKIFNLV
;
A
#
# COMPACT_ATOMS: atom_id res chain seq x y z
N MET A 1 12.70 -22.87 20.35
CA MET A 1 12.31 -21.88 19.32
C MET A 1 11.63 -20.74 20.04
N GLU A 2 12.17 -19.53 19.97
CA GLU A 2 11.57 -18.38 20.64
C GLU A 2 10.18 -18.10 20.06
N VAL A 3 9.19 -18.04 20.93
CA VAL A 3 7.78 -17.94 20.55
C VAL A 3 7.46 -16.53 20.05
N VAL A 4 6.86 -16.44 18.87
CA VAL A 4 6.29 -15.20 18.33
C VAL A 4 5.20 -14.70 19.28
N LYS A 5 5.31 -13.45 19.74
CA LYS A 5 4.33 -12.82 20.64
C LYS A 5 3.44 -11.80 19.94
N PHE A 6 3.87 -11.25 18.81
CA PHE A 6 3.11 -10.24 18.08
C PHE A 6 3.12 -10.51 16.59
N LYS A 7 2.08 -10.04 15.88
CA LYS A 7 1.94 -10.17 14.42
C LYS A 7 1.60 -8.82 13.81
N PHE A 8 2.52 -8.21 13.05
CA PHE A 8 2.32 -6.93 12.38
C PHE A 8 2.39 -7.09 10.87
N TYR A 9 1.35 -6.63 10.17
CA TYR A 9 1.39 -6.53 8.72
C TYR A 9 2.01 -5.18 8.30
N ALA A 10 2.70 -5.11 7.17
CA ALA A 10 3.48 -3.93 6.78
C ALA A 10 2.68 -2.62 6.81
N THR A 11 1.46 -2.60 6.29
CA THR A 11 0.62 -1.39 6.27
C THR A 11 0.01 -1.02 7.63
N LEU A 12 0.16 -1.87 8.66
CA LEU A 12 -0.11 -1.47 10.06
C LEU A 12 0.99 -0.54 10.58
N LEU A 13 2.24 -0.80 10.22
CA LEU A 13 3.37 0.05 10.60
C LEU A 13 3.25 1.43 9.93
N ASP A 14 2.74 1.50 8.70
CA ASP A 14 2.37 2.75 8.03
C ASP A 14 1.25 3.48 8.78
N ALA A 15 0.21 2.76 9.20
CA ALA A 15 -0.89 3.35 9.96
C ALA A 15 -0.43 3.92 11.30
N TYR A 16 0.46 3.22 12.00
CA TYR A 16 1.07 3.72 13.23
C TYR A 16 1.93 4.96 12.95
N GLN A 17 2.73 4.93 11.89
CA GLN A 17 3.52 6.10 11.47
C GLN A 17 2.62 7.31 11.16
N ASN A 18 1.50 7.11 10.46
CA ASN A 18 0.56 8.18 10.15
C ASN A 18 -0.07 8.78 11.41
N TYR A 19 -0.31 7.97 12.45
CA TYR A 19 -0.71 8.49 13.75
C TYR A 19 0.40 9.35 14.40
N LEU A 20 1.66 8.89 14.38
CA LEU A 20 2.78 9.68 14.87
C LEU A 20 2.96 10.99 14.08
N ASP A 21 2.66 10.95 12.78
CA ASP A 21 2.81 12.07 11.85
C ASP A 21 1.54 12.94 11.75
N SER A 22 0.58 12.80 12.68
CA SER A 22 -0.70 13.52 12.63
C SER A 22 -0.51 15.03 12.39
N ASP A 23 0.44 15.66 13.07
CA ASP A 23 0.70 17.10 12.96
C ASP A 23 1.32 17.48 11.60
N ILE A 24 2.16 16.60 11.04
CA ILE A 24 2.79 16.78 9.71
C ILE A 24 1.73 16.66 8.62
N ILE A 25 0.88 15.62 8.72
CA ILE A 25 -0.22 15.37 7.78
C ILE A 25 -1.22 16.52 7.85
N TRP A 26 -1.62 16.94 9.04
CA TRP A 26 -2.56 18.06 9.21
C TRP A 26 -2.00 19.34 8.58
N SER A 27 -0.74 19.68 8.89
CA SER A 27 -0.09 20.88 8.34
C SER A 27 0.01 20.84 6.82
N LYS A 28 0.26 19.66 6.24
CA LYS A 28 0.33 19.48 4.78
C LYS A 28 -1.00 19.80 4.08
N TYR A 29 -2.13 19.38 4.65
CA TYR A 29 -3.44 19.56 4.02
C TYR A 29 -4.12 20.87 4.41
N TRP A 30 -3.89 21.34 5.64
CA TRP A 30 -4.65 22.44 6.24
C TRP A 30 -3.82 23.51 6.94
N GLY A 31 -2.49 23.43 6.95
CA GLY A 31 -1.62 24.40 7.63
C GLY A 31 -1.74 25.84 7.11
N TRP A 32 -2.24 26.02 5.88
CA TRP A 32 -2.51 27.32 5.25
C TRP A 32 -4.00 27.59 5.05
N SER A 33 -4.86 26.75 5.63
CA SER A 33 -6.31 26.91 5.51
C SER A 33 -6.80 27.91 6.56
N GLU A 34 -7.59 28.90 6.14
CA GLU A 34 -8.25 29.83 7.08
C GLU A 34 -9.38 29.16 7.87
N ASN A 35 -9.98 28.09 7.33
CA ASN A 35 -11.08 27.35 7.93
C ASN A 35 -10.84 25.83 7.77
N PRO A 36 -9.89 25.25 8.51
CA PRO A 36 -9.64 23.82 8.48
C PRO A 36 -10.85 23.05 9.04
N PRO A 37 -11.16 21.84 8.53
CA PRO A 37 -12.30 21.06 8.99
C PRO A 37 -12.14 20.55 10.44
N HIS A 38 -10.90 20.46 10.92
CA HIS A 38 -10.54 19.98 12.26
C HIS A 38 -9.35 20.79 12.78
N THR A 39 -9.24 20.98 14.09
CA THR A 39 -7.97 21.43 14.71
C THR A 39 -6.91 20.32 14.64
N PRO A 40 -5.61 20.63 14.83
CA PRO A 40 -4.56 19.61 14.92
C PRO A 40 -4.86 18.52 15.97
N GLU A 41 -5.37 18.90 17.13
CA GLU A 41 -5.72 17.99 18.23
C GLU A 41 -6.90 17.09 17.88
N GLU A 42 -7.93 17.64 17.24
CA GLU A 42 -9.08 16.88 16.74
C GLU A 42 -8.64 15.87 15.67
N PHE A 43 -7.81 16.30 14.73
CA PHE A 43 -7.26 15.43 13.70
C PHE A 43 -6.42 14.30 14.30
N LYS A 44 -5.59 14.59 15.31
CA LYS A 44 -4.82 13.57 16.03
C LYS A 44 -5.71 12.53 16.73
N LYS A 45 -6.86 12.94 17.28
CA LYS A 45 -7.86 12.01 17.84
C LYS A 45 -8.49 11.13 16.75
N ILE A 46 -8.78 11.70 15.58
CA ILE A 46 -9.27 10.94 14.41
C ILE A 46 -8.22 9.91 13.96
N GLN A 47 -6.95 10.32 13.89
CA GLN A 47 -5.85 9.42 13.54
C GLN A 47 -5.65 8.30 14.57
N PHE A 48 -5.80 8.61 15.86
CA PHE A 48 -5.76 7.61 16.94
C PHE A 48 -6.88 6.58 16.76
N GLN A 49 -8.13 7.02 16.58
CA GLN A 49 -9.26 6.11 16.39
C GLN A 49 -9.08 5.27 15.12
N SER A 50 -8.61 5.88 14.02
CA SER A 50 -8.32 5.18 12.77
C SER A 50 -7.28 4.07 12.95
N LEU A 51 -6.25 4.30 13.79
CA LEU A 51 -5.26 3.28 14.13
C LEU A 51 -5.88 2.14 14.96
N ILE A 52 -6.69 2.47 15.97
CA ILE A 52 -7.39 1.47 16.79
C ILE A 52 -8.31 0.61 15.93
N ASP A 53 -9.11 1.23 15.05
CA ASP A 53 -10.01 0.53 14.13
C ASP A 53 -9.24 -0.39 13.18
N LYS A 54 -8.08 0.08 12.68
CA LYS A 54 -7.21 -0.72 11.81
C LYS A 54 -6.54 -1.89 12.54
N ILE A 55 -6.14 -1.72 13.81
CA ILE A 55 -5.66 -2.81 14.66
C ILE A 55 -6.76 -3.86 14.86
N ASN A 56 -7.99 -3.39 15.12
CA ASN A 56 -9.17 -4.22 15.36
C ASN A 56 -9.81 -4.79 14.09
N ARG A 57 -9.23 -4.52 12.90
CA ARG A 57 -9.74 -4.94 11.60
C ARG A 57 -11.21 -4.56 11.39
N VAL A 58 -11.61 -3.39 11.89
CA VAL A 58 -12.93 -2.83 11.62
C VAL A 58 -13.06 -2.63 10.11
N PRO A 59 -14.10 -3.20 9.46
CA PRO A 59 -14.33 -2.98 8.04
C PRO A 59 -14.43 -1.47 7.75
N PHE A 60 -13.68 -0.99 6.77
CA PHE A 60 -13.76 0.40 6.32
C PHE A 60 -14.10 0.42 4.83
N ASP A 61 -14.96 1.36 4.45
CA ASP A 61 -15.36 1.58 3.07
C ASP A 61 -14.65 2.84 2.54
N SER A 62 -13.85 2.69 1.48
CA SER A 62 -13.08 3.79 0.91
C SER A 62 -12.95 3.64 -0.60
N GLU A 63 -13.55 4.57 -1.34
CA GLU A 63 -13.42 4.66 -2.80
C GLU A 63 -11.94 4.69 -3.23
N ALA A 64 -11.06 5.35 -2.47
CA ALA A 64 -9.64 5.44 -2.79
C ALA A 64 -8.92 4.09 -2.62
N ALA A 65 -9.26 3.33 -1.58
CA ALA A 65 -8.70 1.99 -1.36
C ALA A 65 -9.22 1.00 -2.41
N ASP A 66 -10.51 1.07 -2.74
CA ASP A 66 -11.12 0.25 -3.79
C ASP A 66 -10.52 0.56 -5.16
N LYS A 67 -10.30 1.84 -5.48
CA LYS A 67 -9.64 2.25 -6.73
C LYS A 67 -8.23 1.69 -6.84
N GLY A 68 -7.46 1.73 -5.75
CA GLY A 68 -6.13 1.14 -5.71
C GLY A 68 -6.15 -0.38 -5.92
N THR A 69 -7.08 -1.06 -5.26
CA THR A 69 -7.29 -2.51 -5.40
C THR A 69 -7.70 -2.90 -6.82
N ALA A 70 -8.65 -2.16 -7.40
CA ALA A 70 -9.10 -2.36 -8.77
C ALA A 70 -8.00 -2.11 -9.79
N PHE A 71 -7.18 -1.07 -9.57
CA PHE A 71 -6.06 -0.80 -10.45
C PHE A 71 -5.02 -1.91 -10.41
N ASN A 72 -4.66 -2.37 -9.21
CA ASN A 72 -3.71 -3.47 -9.02
C ASN A 72 -4.19 -4.77 -9.71
N GLU A 73 -5.45 -5.18 -9.48
CA GLU A 73 -6.00 -6.39 -10.12
C GLU A 73 -6.06 -6.29 -11.66
N VAL A 74 -6.34 -5.10 -12.20
CA VAL A 74 -6.28 -4.87 -13.66
C VAL A 74 -4.87 -5.10 -14.20
N ILE A 75 -3.85 -4.58 -13.51
CA ILE A 75 -2.44 -4.78 -13.91
C ILE A 75 -2.05 -6.25 -13.74
N ASP A 76 -2.44 -6.91 -12.65
CA ASP A 76 -2.17 -8.33 -12.39
C ASP A 76 -2.75 -9.22 -13.49
N CYS A 77 -4.00 -8.99 -13.88
CA CYS A 77 -4.64 -9.71 -14.98
C CYS A 77 -3.86 -9.55 -16.29
N MET A 78 -3.34 -8.36 -16.56
CA MET A 78 -2.52 -8.10 -17.74
C MET A 78 -1.14 -8.75 -17.70
N VAL A 79 -0.47 -8.74 -16.54
CA VAL A 79 0.85 -9.34 -16.34
C VAL A 79 0.78 -10.87 -16.41
N LEU A 80 -0.24 -11.47 -15.81
CA LEU A 80 -0.43 -12.92 -15.74
C LEU A 80 -1.20 -13.52 -16.93
N HIS A 81 -1.71 -12.67 -17.84
CA HIS A 81 -2.55 -13.09 -18.95
C HIS A 81 -3.78 -13.92 -18.51
N ARG A 82 -4.43 -13.49 -17.42
CA ARG A 82 -5.63 -14.13 -16.86
C ARG A 82 -6.81 -13.17 -16.77
N ASN A 83 -8.01 -13.73 -16.57
CA ASN A 83 -9.16 -12.94 -16.12
C ASN A 83 -9.14 -12.80 -14.59
N SER A 84 -9.87 -11.80 -14.08
CA SER A 84 -10.08 -11.67 -12.64
C SER A 84 -11.10 -12.69 -12.14
N GLU A 85 -10.84 -13.24 -10.95
CA GLU A 85 -11.77 -14.14 -10.26
C GLU A 85 -12.80 -13.37 -9.42
N ASN A 86 -12.47 -12.16 -9.00
CA ASN A 86 -13.21 -11.39 -7.99
C ASN A 86 -13.70 -10.03 -8.50
N MET A 87 -13.42 -9.68 -9.76
CA MET A 87 -13.73 -8.37 -10.34
C MET A 87 -14.27 -8.50 -11.76
N ASP A 88 -15.32 -7.74 -12.09
CA ASP A 88 -15.77 -7.58 -13.47
C ASP A 88 -14.87 -6.54 -14.15
N ILE A 89 -14.04 -6.99 -15.09
CA ILE A 89 -13.08 -6.16 -15.83
C ILE A 89 -13.38 -6.26 -17.32
N HIS A 90 -13.59 -5.13 -17.97
CA HIS A 90 -13.79 -5.08 -19.42
C HIS A 90 -13.07 -3.91 -20.08
N THR A 91 -12.68 -4.13 -21.34
CA THR A 91 -12.03 -3.11 -22.15
C THR A 91 -13.07 -2.18 -22.76
N ILE A 92 -12.85 -0.88 -22.61
CA ILE A 92 -13.64 0.19 -23.25
C ILE A 92 -13.03 0.46 -24.62
N TYR A 93 -13.87 0.42 -25.66
CA TYR A 93 -13.47 0.70 -27.05
C TYR A 93 -14.12 1.99 -27.55
N GLN A 94 -13.38 2.74 -28.36
CA GLN A 94 -13.88 3.85 -29.15
C GLN A 94 -13.88 3.46 -30.63
N GLU A 95 -14.92 3.84 -31.36
CA GLU A 95 -14.92 3.76 -32.82
C GLU A 95 -14.18 4.96 -33.40
N VAL A 96 -13.23 4.69 -34.28
CA VAL A 96 -12.48 5.68 -35.04
C VAL A 96 -12.77 5.45 -36.51
N GLU A 97 -13.25 6.49 -37.19
CA GLU A 97 -13.46 6.47 -38.64
C GLU A 97 -12.09 6.59 -39.34
N GLU A 98 -11.66 5.52 -40.01
CA GLU A 98 -10.42 5.49 -40.79
C GLU A 98 -10.75 5.00 -42.20
N TYR A 99 -10.85 5.90 -43.19
CA TYR A 99 -11.27 5.52 -44.54
C TYR A 99 -10.45 4.32 -45.08
N PRO A 100 -11.08 3.24 -45.59
CA PRO A 100 -12.51 3.07 -45.89
C PRO A 100 -13.36 2.34 -44.82
N TYR A 101 -12.86 2.08 -43.61
CA TYR A 101 -13.59 1.30 -42.58
C TYR A 101 -13.51 1.92 -41.17
N SER A 102 -14.54 1.73 -40.34
CA SER A 102 -14.42 2.07 -38.91
C SER A 102 -13.62 1.01 -38.16
N LYS A 103 -12.73 1.45 -37.27
CA LYS A 103 -11.94 0.57 -36.40
C LYS A 103 -12.29 0.82 -34.93
N ARG A 104 -12.47 -0.25 -34.17
CA ARG A 104 -12.58 -0.17 -32.71
C ARG A 104 -11.20 -0.19 -32.08
N VAL A 105 -10.84 0.89 -31.39
CA VAL A 105 -9.58 1.02 -30.66
C VAL A 105 -9.85 0.98 -29.16
N PRO A 106 -9.10 0.20 -28.36
CA PRO A 106 -9.24 0.24 -26.92
C PRO A 106 -8.76 1.59 -26.41
N VAL A 107 -9.52 2.21 -25.52
CA VAL A 107 -9.22 3.53 -24.92
C VAL A 107 -9.13 3.49 -23.40
N GLY A 108 -9.74 2.50 -22.77
CA GLY A 108 -9.68 2.31 -21.32
C GLY A 108 -10.01 0.89 -20.88
N VAL A 109 -9.88 0.66 -19.58
CA VAL A 109 -10.34 -0.55 -18.90
C VAL A 109 -11.25 -0.10 -17.76
N GLU A 110 -12.48 -0.62 -17.73
CA GLU A 110 -13.37 -0.48 -16.58
C GLU A 110 -13.23 -1.71 -15.69
N ALA A 111 -13.12 -1.47 -14.39
CA ALA A 111 -13.07 -2.49 -13.36
C ALA A 111 -14.14 -2.17 -12.30
N LYS A 112 -14.98 -3.16 -11.97
CA LYS A 112 -16.07 -2.99 -10.98
C LYS A 112 -15.78 -3.73 -9.68
N LEU A 113 -15.70 -2.99 -8.59
CA LEU A 113 -15.44 -3.51 -7.24
C LEU A 113 -16.39 -2.85 -6.23
N ASN A 114 -16.99 -3.63 -5.33
CA ASN A 114 -17.86 -3.14 -4.24
C ASN A 114 -18.98 -2.18 -4.71
N GLY A 115 -19.56 -2.42 -5.90
CA GLY A 115 -20.60 -1.56 -6.47
C GLY A 115 -20.10 -0.25 -7.08
N ARG A 116 -18.78 -0.05 -7.17
CA ARG A 116 -18.13 1.11 -7.82
C ARG A 116 -17.51 0.68 -9.14
N SER A 117 -17.57 1.56 -10.14
CA SER A 117 -16.86 1.41 -11.41
C SER A 117 -15.65 2.34 -11.45
N PHE A 118 -14.49 1.80 -11.81
CA PHE A 118 -13.26 2.56 -12.00
C PHE A 118 -12.76 2.42 -13.44
N CYS A 119 -12.59 3.55 -14.12
CA CYS A 119 -12.07 3.59 -15.48
C CYS A 119 -10.61 4.02 -15.48
N PHE A 120 -9.75 3.20 -16.08
CA PHE A 120 -8.32 3.46 -16.23
C PHE A 120 -7.95 3.65 -17.71
N PRO A 121 -7.20 4.70 -18.08
CA PRO A 121 -6.76 4.90 -19.46
C PRO A 121 -5.91 3.73 -19.97
N ILE A 122 -6.18 3.22 -21.18
CA ILE A 122 -5.49 2.03 -21.70
C ILE A 122 -3.97 2.22 -21.78
N GLN A 123 -3.50 3.44 -22.04
CA GLN A 123 -2.08 3.76 -22.11
C GLN A 123 -1.40 3.62 -20.73
N LEU A 124 -2.08 4.06 -19.67
CA LEU A 124 -1.62 3.91 -18.30
C LEU A 124 -1.53 2.43 -17.91
N VAL A 125 -2.57 1.65 -18.22
CA VAL A 125 -2.62 0.22 -17.91
C VAL A 125 -1.50 -0.52 -18.66
N ARG A 126 -1.34 -0.27 -19.96
CA ARG A 126 -0.27 -0.87 -20.77
C ARG A 126 1.13 -0.49 -20.29
N HIS A 127 1.31 0.74 -19.80
CA HIS A 127 2.59 1.18 -19.24
C HIS A 127 3.02 0.29 -18.08
N TYR A 128 2.15 0.08 -17.08
CA TYR A 128 2.49 -0.79 -15.94
C TYR A 128 2.55 -2.27 -16.28
N ALA A 129 1.65 -2.77 -17.13
CA ALA A 129 1.72 -4.16 -17.57
C ALA A 129 3.04 -4.47 -18.30
N ALA A 130 3.57 -3.51 -19.07
CA ALA A 130 4.88 -3.63 -19.69
C ALA A 130 6.02 -3.48 -18.66
N TYR A 131 5.88 -2.57 -17.70
CA TYR A 131 6.87 -2.34 -16.64
C TYR A 131 7.06 -3.57 -15.74
N TYR A 132 5.96 -4.22 -15.34
CA TYR A 132 5.96 -5.43 -14.50
C TYR A 132 5.98 -6.73 -15.29
N LYS A 133 6.41 -6.70 -16.55
CA LYS A 133 6.46 -7.90 -17.37
C LYS A 133 7.41 -8.93 -16.75
N GLY A 134 6.87 -10.09 -16.39
CA GLY A 134 7.61 -11.17 -15.74
C GLY A 134 7.73 -11.05 -14.22
N ALA A 135 7.06 -10.06 -13.62
CA ALA A 135 6.93 -9.98 -12.17
C ALA A 135 6.13 -11.15 -11.60
N LEU A 136 6.40 -11.49 -10.34
CA LEU A 136 5.50 -12.28 -9.52
C LEU A 136 4.58 -11.32 -8.76
N PRO A 137 3.28 -11.22 -9.11
CA PRO A 137 2.37 -10.35 -8.40
C PRO A 137 1.87 -10.97 -7.09
N GLN A 138 1.48 -10.12 -6.13
CA GLN A 138 0.82 -10.50 -4.87
C GLN A 138 1.56 -11.58 -4.05
N VAL A 139 2.88 -11.40 -3.89
CA VAL A 139 3.73 -12.37 -3.18
C VAL A 139 3.59 -12.20 -1.66
N TYR A 140 3.01 -13.20 -1.00
CA TYR A 140 3.01 -13.28 0.45
C TYR A 140 4.44 -13.48 0.98
N ILE A 141 4.84 -12.66 1.95
CA ILE A 141 6.13 -12.80 2.63
C ILE A 141 5.95 -12.59 4.14
N GLN A 142 6.80 -13.26 4.92
CA GLN A 142 6.86 -13.06 6.36
C GLN A 142 8.28 -13.31 6.91
N ALA A 143 8.61 -12.65 8.00
CA ALA A 143 9.85 -12.89 8.75
C ALA A 143 9.71 -12.52 10.22
N VAL A 144 10.46 -13.21 11.07
CA VAL A 144 10.51 -12.95 12.51
C VAL A 144 11.56 -11.88 12.81
N LEU A 145 11.14 -10.79 13.46
CA LEU A 145 11.98 -9.74 14.02
C LEU A 145 12.07 -9.86 15.55
N PRO A 146 13.26 -10.11 16.12
CA PRO A 146 13.46 -10.06 17.56
C PRO A 146 13.33 -8.64 18.12
N THR A 147 12.69 -8.50 19.29
CA THR A 147 12.55 -7.23 20.03
C THR A 147 12.70 -7.47 21.53
N MET A 148 12.87 -6.41 22.31
CA MET A 148 12.94 -6.50 23.78
C MET A 148 11.66 -7.02 24.43
N TYR A 149 10.51 -6.92 23.75
CA TYR A 149 9.23 -7.41 24.26
C TYR A 149 8.91 -8.85 23.81
N GLY A 150 9.77 -9.43 22.97
CA GLY A 150 9.64 -10.75 22.35
C GLY A 150 9.48 -10.68 20.83
N ASN A 151 9.42 -11.84 20.18
CA ASN A 151 9.47 -11.91 18.73
C ASN A 151 8.21 -11.38 18.07
N VAL A 152 8.39 -10.59 17.01
CA VAL A 152 7.34 -10.03 16.15
C VAL A 152 7.39 -10.75 14.81
N MET A 153 6.28 -11.32 14.36
CA MET A 153 6.13 -11.75 12.97
C MET A 153 5.72 -10.55 12.13
N LEU A 154 6.61 -10.12 11.24
CA LEU A 154 6.32 -9.16 10.19
C LEU A 154 5.82 -9.90 8.95
N TYR A 155 4.75 -9.43 8.33
CA TYR A 155 4.20 -10.05 7.12
C TYR A 155 3.50 -9.06 6.19
N GLY A 156 3.21 -9.49 4.97
CA GLY A 156 2.43 -8.71 4.01
C GLY A 156 2.44 -9.34 2.63
N TYR A 157 1.93 -8.58 1.65
CA TYR A 157 1.91 -8.96 0.26
C TYR A 157 2.68 -7.90 -0.54
N ILE A 158 3.71 -8.33 -1.25
CA ILE A 158 4.44 -7.51 -2.21
C ILE A 158 3.58 -7.43 -3.47
N ASP A 159 3.30 -6.23 -3.98
CA ASP A 159 2.47 -6.08 -5.19
C ASP A 159 3.15 -6.74 -6.39
N TYR A 160 4.43 -6.42 -6.64
CA TYR A 160 5.22 -7.06 -7.71
C TYR A 160 6.65 -7.34 -7.25
N LEU A 161 7.03 -8.61 -7.22
CA LEU A 161 8.41 -9.04 -6.99
C LEU A 161 9.12 -9.25 -8.33
N MET A 162 10.20 -8.49 -8.55
CA MET A 162 11.10 -8.59 -9.70
C MET A 162 12.47 -9.10 -9.22
N PRO A 163 13.35 -9.60 -10.12
CA PRO A 163 14.62 -10.23 -9.73
C PRO A 163 15.55 -9.37 -8.86
N PHE A 164 15.49 -8.05 -8.98
CA PHE A 164 16.38 -7.12 -8.27
C PHE A 164 15.65 -6.03 -7.48
N CYS A 165 14.32 -5.97 -7.56
CA CYS A 165 13.55 -4.91 -6.93
C CYS A 165 12.15 -5.42 -6.53
N THR A 166 11.66 -4.92 -5.41
CA THR A 166 10.25 -5.06 -5.04
C THR A 166 9.50 -3.79 -5.40
N HIS A 167 8.29 -3.93 -5.89
CA HIS A 167 7.48 -2.79 -6.29
C HIS A 167 6.14 -2.80 -5.56
N ASP A 168 5.69 -1.61 -5.22
CA ASP A 168 4.40 -1.34 -4.63
C ASP A 168 3.68 -0.29 -5.49
N LEU A 169 2.52 -0.66 -6.02
CA LEU A 169 1.75 0.13 -6.96
C LEU A 169 0.73 0.98 -6.20
N LYS A 170 0.85 2.30 -6.31
CA LYS A 170 -0.03 3.23 -5.62
C LYS A 170 -0.84 4.07 -6.59
N THR A 171 -2.11 4.28 -6.27
CA THR A 171 -2.92 5.34 -6.88
C THR A 171 -3.19 6.45 -5.88
N THR A 172 -3.14 7.71 -6.33
CA THR A 172 -3.49 8.87 -5.51
C THR A 172 -4.25 9.92 -6.33
N ARG A 173 -4.99 10.80 -5.65
CA ARG A 173 -5.56 12.01 -6.28
C ARG A 173 -4.53 13.14 -6.39
N GLN A 174 -3.53 13.16 -5.51
CA GLN A 174 -2.47 14.16 -5.50
C GLN A 174 -1.19 13.55 -4.94
N TYR A 175 -0.09 13.72 -5.67
CA TYR A 175 1.22 13.29 -5.25
C TYR A 175 2.13 14.48 -4.90
N ALA A 176 2.98 14.28 -3.89
CA ALA A 176 4.08 15.18 -3.56
C ALA A 176 5.31 14.33 -3.24
N VAL A 177 6.50 14.84 -3.57
CA VAL A 177 7.76 14.12 -3.38
C VAL A 177 7.95 13.77 -1.91
N GLY A 178 8.24 12.49 -1.63
CA GLY A 178 8.47 11.97 -0.29
C GLY A 178 7.19 11.56 0.43
N ASN A 179 6.06 11.43 -0.27
CA ASN A 179 4.79 10.96 0.30
C ASN A 179 4.95 9.60 0.99
N TYR A 180 5.82 8.73 0.48
CA TYR A 180 6.01 7.37 1.01
C TYR A 180 7.34 7.20 1.76
N LYS A 181 8.09 8.28 1.97
CA LYS A 181 9.40 8.27 2.65
C LYS A 181 9.35 7.71 4.07
N ARG A 182 8.25 7.94 4.78
CA ARG A 182 8.07 7.49 6.16
C ARG A 182 7.28 6.18 6.25
N HIS A 183 6.80 5.64 5.13
CA HIS A 183 6.18 4.32 5.13
C HIS A 183 7.22 3.24 5.42
N TRP A 184 6.74 2.06 5.80
CA TRP A 184 7.53 0.96 6.31
C TRP A 184 7.52 -0.25 5.38
N GLN A 185 6.67 -0.29 4.34
CA GLN A 185 6.67 -1.38 3.35
C GLN A 185 8.05 -1.57 2.70
N HIS A 186 8.71 -0.46 2.34
CA HIS A 186 10.07 -0.44 1.77
C HIS A 186 11.19 -0.90 2.72
N LYS A 187 10.87 -1.18 3.99
CA LYS A 187 11.79 -1.81 4.95
C LYS A 187 11.35 -3.23 5.30
N VAL A 188 10.05 -3.44 5.48
CA VAL A 188 9.47 -4.74 5.86
C VAL A 188 9.69 -5.78 4.77
N TYR A 189 9.41 -5.47 3.50
CA TYR A 189 9.49 -6.47 2.44
C TYR A 189 10.94 -6.88 2.13
N PRO A 190 11.90 -5.95 1.96
CA PRO A 190 13.31 -6.33 1.81
C PRO A 190 13.85 -7.09 3.03
N TYR A 191 13.49 -6.67 4.25
CA TYR A 191 13.84 -7.41 5.47
C TYR A 191 13.34 -8.86 5.41
N ALA A 192 12.08 -9.04 5.03
CA ALA A 192 11.47 -10.35 5.00
C ALA A 192 12.09 -11.23 3.89
N LEU A 193 12.34 -10.67 2.70
CA LEU A 193 13.04 -11.38 1.62
C LEU A 193 14.45 -11.83 2.04
N MET A 194 15.23 -10.92 2.63
CA MET A 194 16.57 -11.21 3.15
C MET A 194 16.54 -12.37 4.17
N LYS A 195 15.56 -12.36 5.10
CA LYS A 195 15.40 -13.44 6.08
C LYS A 195 14.98 -14.78 5.47
N ASN A 196 14.38 -14.77 4.28
CA ASN A 196 14.04 -15.96 3.53
C ASN A 196 15.13 -16.35 2.49
N GLY A 197 16.32 -15.73 2.54
CA GLY A 197 17.44 -16.05 1.67
C GLY A 197 17.35 -15.42 0.27
N CYS A 198 16.53 -14.38 0.11
CA CYS A 198 16.40 -13.63 -1.13
C CYS A 198 16.96 -12.20 -0.95
N ASP A 199 18.13 -11.94 -1.52
CA ASP A 199 18.85 -10.66 -1.40
C ASP A 199 18.31 -9.60 -2.39
N VAL A 200 17.05 -9.21 -2.22
CA VAL A 200 16.43 -8.11 -2.97
C VAL A 200 16.24 -6.92 -2.03
N TYR A 201 17.10 -5.92 -2.19
CA TYR A 201 17.16 -4.75 -1.30
C TYR A 201 16.52 -3.50 -1.88
N ASP A 202 16.38 -3.40 -3.19
CA ASP A 202 15.74 -2.25 -3.81
C ASP A 202 14.22 -2.37 -3.75
N PHE A 203 13.59 -1.22 -3.53
CA PHE A 203 12.16 -1.07 -3.44
C PHE A 203 11.72 0.17 -4.21
N GLU A 204 10.61 0.08 -4.93
CA GLU A 204 9.97 1.22 -5.57
C GLU A 204 8.50 1.36 -5.19
N TYR A 205 8.11 2.57 -4.83
CA TYR A 205 6.71 2.97 -4.99
C TYR A 205 6.53 3.48 -6.41
N ASN A 206 5.72 2.80 -7.21
CA ASN A 206 5.31 3.30 -8.52
C ASN A 206 3.91 3.89 -8.38
N ILE A 207 3.80 5.20 -8.62
CA ILE A 207 2.67 6.00 -8.17
C ILE A 207 1.97 6.63 -9.37
N SER A 208 0.67 6.40 -9.49
CA SER A 208 -0.19 7.11 -10.44
C SER A 208 -1.08 8.12 -9.73
N GLU A 209 -0.80 9.39 -9.99
CA GLU A 209 -1.74 10.47 -9.72
C GLU A 209 -2.81 10.46 -10.82
N ILE A 210 -4.05 10.07 -10.48
CA ILE A 210 -5.15 9.95 -11.43
C ILE A 210 -6.21 11.00 -11.12
N GLY A 211 -6.17 12.10 -11.87
CA GLY A 211 -7.18 13.16 -11.86
C GLY A 211 -8.40 12.80 -12.72
N LYS A 212 -9.30 13.77 -12.91
CA LYS A 212 -10.52 13.59 -13.72
C LYS A 212 -10.21 13.44 -15.22
N THR A 213 -9.24 14.21 -15.71
CA THR A 213 -8.91 14.33 -17.15
C THR A 213 -7.44 14.08 -17.45
N TYR A 214 -6.65 13.73 -16.44
CA TYR A 214 -5.22 13.54 -16.59
C TYR A 214 -4.73 12.42 -15.66
N TYR A 215 -3.58 11.87 -16.00
CA TYR A 215 -2.79 11.06 -15.09
C TYR A 215 -1.31 11.43 -15.18
N ARG A 216 -0.57 11.21 -14.10
CA ARG A 216 0.89 11.37 -14.04
C ARG A 216 1.48 10.19 -13.27
N ASN A 217 2.62 9.71 -13.74
CA ASN A 217 3.33 8.60 -13.10
C ASN A 217 4.60 9.13 -12.44
N TYR A 218 4.88 8.63 -11.25
CA TYR A 218 6.05 8.96 -10.44
C TYR A 218 6.65 7.67 -9.88
N THR A 219 7.96 7.69 -9.64
CA THR A 219 8.65 6.60 -8.93
C THR A 219 9.39 7.20 -7.73
N GLU A 220 9.20 6.62 -6.55
CA GLU A 220 10.08 6.81 -5.40
C GLU A 220 10.86 5.53 -5.15
N SER A 221 12.19 5.59 -5.26
CA SER A 221 13.08 4.43 -5.05
C SER A 221 13.75 4.50 -3.67
N TYR A 222 13.82 3.36 -3.01
CA TYR A 222 14.42 3.17 -1.70
C TYR A 222 15.31 1.92 -1.72
N THR A 223 16.51 2.00 -1.16
CA THR A 223 17.39 0.83 -0.98
C THR A 223 17.46 0.48 0.50
N PHE A 224 17.07 -0.74 0.83
CA PHE A 224 17.19 -1.31 2.17
C PHE A 224 18.65 -1.48 2.54
N ASN A 225 19.01 -0.98 3.72
CA ASN A 225 20.33 -1.18 4.30
C ASN A 225 20.13 -1.89 5.65
N PRO A 226 20.57 -3.16 5.79
CA PRO A 226 20.36 -3.94 7.02
C PRO A 226 20.88 -3.25 8.29
N GLU A 227 22.05 -2.60 8.23
CA GLU A 227 22.65 -1.93 9.38
C GLU A 227 21.86 -0.70 9.84
N ARG A 228 21.25 0.02 8.89
CA ARG A 228 20.42 1.19 9.16
C ARG A 228 18.98 0.81 9.51
N ASP A 229 18.36 -0.04 8.72
CA ASP A 229 16.91 -0.21 8.69
C ASP A 229 16.42 -1.26 9.68
N ILE A 230 17.22 -2.28 10.02
CA ILE A 230 16.83 -3.26 11.05
C ILE A 230 16.67 -2.59 12.41
N PRO A 231 17.63 -1.77 12.90
CA PRO A 231 17.44 -1.05 14.16
C PRO A 231 16.22 -0.13 14.16
N LEU A 232 15.96 0.58 13.05
CA LEU A 232 14.78 1.44 12.91
C LEU A 232 13.48 0.63 12.94
N LEU A 233 13.45 -0.52 12.27
CA LEU A 233 12.30 -1.41 12.23
C LEU A 233 12.03 -2.04 13.61
N THR A 234 13.07 -2.45 14.32
CA THR A 234 12.97 -2.93 15.71
C THR A 234 12.38 -1.86 16.61
N GLN A 235 12.94 -0.65 16.60
CA GLN A 235 12.47 0.46 17.43
C GLN A 235 10.99 0.78 17.14
N HIS A 236 10.59 0.86 15.86
CA HIS A 236 9.21 1.15 15.49
C HIS A 236 8.23 0.06 15.94
N CYS A 237 8.64 -1.22 15.84
CA CYS A 237 7.85 -2.33 16.35
C CYS A 237 7.73 -2.28 17.87
N GLU A 238 8.81 -1.98 18.59
CA GLU A 238 8.81 -1.86 20.05
C GLU A 238 7.90 -0.72 20.53
N ASP A 239 7.93 0.42 19.84
CA ASP A 239 7.05 1.55 20.16
C ASP A 239 5.58 1.23 19.86
N LEU A 240 5.29 0.50 18.77
CA LEU A 240 3.95 -0.02 18.52
C LEU A 240 3.53 -1.01 19.61
N ILE A 241 4.41 -1.88 20.08
CA ILE A 241 4.11 -2.80 21.20
C ILE A 241 3.74 -2.00 22.46
N LYS A 242 4.49 -0.96 22.82
CA LYS A 242 4.15 -0.09 23.96
C LYS A 242 2.77 0.52 23.78
N PHE A 243 2.49 1.09 22.60
CA PHE A 243 1.16 1.62 22.27
C PHE A 243 0.05 0.58 22.47
N LEU A 244 0.26 -0.66 22.00
CA LEU A 244 -0.72 -1.74 22.14
C LEU A 244 -0.94 -2.16 23.60
N LEU A 245 0.10 -2.13 24.42
CA LEU A 245 0.02 -2.46 25.84
C LEU A 245 -0.70 -1.37 26.63
N ASP A 246 -0.37 -0.10 26.36
CA ASP A 246 -1.01 1.06 27.00
C ASP A 246 -2.51 1.16 26.65
N ASN A 247 -2.87 0.73 25.43
CA ASN A 247 -4.24 0.77 24.91
C ASN A 247 -4.92 -0.60 24.89
N ARG A 248 -4.43 -1.58 25.66
CA ARG A 248 -4.85 -2.99 25.58
C ARG A 248 -6.35 -3.21 25.77
N SER A 249 -7.01 -2.34 26.54
CA SER A 249 -8.47 -2.35 26.75
C SER A 249 -9.27 -2.02 25.49
N LEU A 250 -8.69 -1.27 24.54
CA LEU A 250 -9.31 -0.88 23.28
C LEU A 250 -9.08 -1.93 22.17
N ILE A 251 -8.15 -2.86 22.36
CA ILE A 251 -7.78 -3.84 21.34
C ILE A 251 -8.69 -5.06 21.45
N THR A 252 -9.62 -5.21 20.52
CA THR A 252 -10.56 -6.34 20.45
C THR A 252 -9.99 -7.50 19.63
N ASP A 253 -9.28 -7.22 18.54
CA ASP A 253 -8.67 -8.27 17.71
C ASP A 253 -7.38 -8.80 18.37
N LYS A 254 -7.44 -10.02 18.88
CA LYS A 254 -6.33 -10.65 19.60
C LYS A 254 -5.28 -11.31 18.71
N LYS A 255 -5.47 -11.38 17.39
CA LYS A 255 -4.47 -11.93 16.45
C LYS A 255 -3.17 -11.13 16.49
N ILE A 256 -3.24 -9.83 16.80
CA ILE A 256 -2.06 -8.97 16.92
C ILE A 256 -1.12 -9.41 18.05
N PHE A 257 -1.66 -10.04 19.11
CA PHE A 257 -0.91 -10.61 20.24
C PHE A 257 -0.57 -12.10 20.05
N ASN A 258 -0.77 -12.63 18.84
CA ASN A 258 -0.58 -14.05 18.54
C ASN A 258 -1.29 -15.02 19.52
N LEU A 259 -2.46 -14.61 20.04
CA LEU A 259 -3.26 -15.40 20.98
C LEU A 259 -4.26 -16.33 20.28
N VAL A 260 -4.42 -16.19 18.96
CA VAL A 260 -5.34 -16.94 18.09
C VAL A 260 -4.69 -17.13 16.73
#